data_AF-A0A6P8HG90-F1
#
_entry.id   AF-A0A6P8HG90-F1
#
_cell.length_a   1.000
_cell.length_b   1.000
_cell.length_c   1.000
_cell.angle_alpha   90.00
_cell.angle_beta   90.00
_cell.angle_gamma   90.00
#
_symmetry.space_group_name_H-M   'P 1'
#
loop_
_entity.id
_entity.type
_entity.pdbx_description
1 polymer ?
#
loop_
_entity_poly.entity_id
_entity_poly.type
_entity_poly.pdbx_seq_one_letter_code
_entity_poly.pdbx_strand_id
1 'polypeptide(L)'
;MMRYDRKRLHGVAIAIKRDPKLRVIQISQISPRMMWIDLQYVGFNTRVYCLYAPTNCPTTPGNDNQRSEFWRSLQKEVDLVPGKTEQLFLGYLNATTTLVKHLRPTHYGRNKNYSSNFEFNDNGEAMTSFCVKNSLGMLNTYFKHKQSHLLTFHSNDGHTTSKTLDYALATQTLASFCLDCTVKNNYLAETTLNSDHRRLIQRWAIPFRKKDRQKRTPHVRRPMIDYSSLKDPAIHQRFLEKLVKVKELNQDHPDTNNQVAVITDELTDTAEKKMDMQIYHGELMRNF
;
A
#
# COMPACT_ATOMS: atom_id res chain seq x y z
N MET A 1 -7.61 -32.99 -22.55
CA MET A 1 -6.41 -32.27 -22.06
C MET A 1 -6.87 -31.32 -20.96
N MET A 2 -6.62 -31.67 -19.70
CA MET A 2 -7.09 -30.92 -18.53
C MET A 2 -6.46 -29.51 -18.53
N ARG A 3 -7.30 -28.47 -18.58
CA ARG A 3 -6.88 -27.10 -18.28
C ARG A 3 -6.64 -27.03 -16.78
N TYR A 4 -5.39 -26.98 -16.35
CA TYR A 4 -5.06 -26.63 -14.97
C TYR A 4 -5.55 -25.19 -14.71
N ASP A 5 -6.61 -25.06 -13.93
CA ASP A 5 -7.05 -23.81 -13.32
C ASP A 5 -5.89 -23.21 -12.50
N ARG A 6 -5.23 -22.19 -13.06
CA ARG A 6 -4.19 -21.45 -12.34
C ARG A 6 -4.85 -20.56 -11.30
N LYS A 7 -4.94 -21.03 -10.04
CA LYS A 7 -5.30 -20.16 -8.90
C LYS A 7 -4.33 -18.98 -8.86
N ARG A 8 -4.83 -17.76 -9.07
CA ARG A 8 -4.05 -16.54 -8.92
C ARG A 8 -3.85 -16.28 -7.43
N LEU A 9 -2.66 -16.60 -6.92
CA LEU A 9 -2.29 -16.42 -5.52
C LEU A 9 -1.36 -15.21 -5.38
N HIS A 10 -1.75 -14.27 -4.51
CA HIS A 10 -0.98 -13.05 -4.18
C HIS A 10 -0.90 -12.01 -5.31
N GLY A 11 -0.20 -10.91 -5.05
CA GLY A 11 -0.03 -9.79 -5.96
C GLY A 11 0.20 -8.49 -5.20
N VAL A 12 1.05 -7.63 -5.75
CA VAL A 12 1.30 -6.26 -5.26
C VAL A 12 1.33 -5.31 -6.44
N ALA A 13 0.85 -4.08 -6.22
CA ALA A 13 0.84 -3.04 -7.24
C ALA A 13 1.04 -1.68 -6.59
N ILE A 14 1.67 -0.77 -7.34
CA ILE A 14 1.87 0.63 -6.94
C ILE A 14 1.21 1.52 -7.98
N ALA A 15 0.26 2.34 -7.53
CA ALA A 15 -0.42 3.32 -8.37
C ALA A 15 0.02 4.74 -7.99
N ILE A 16 0.52 5.50 -8.97
CA ILE A 16 1.07 6.85 -8.77
C ILE A 16 0.28 7.84 -9.59
N LYS A 17 -0.23 8.89 -8.95
CA LYS A 17 -0.82 10.02 -9.67
C LYS A 17 0.26 10.81 -10.41
N ARG A 18 0.03 11.15 -11.68
CA ARG A 18 0.97 11.97 -12.43
C ARG A 18 1.13 13.34 -11.77
N ASP A 19 2.38 13.70 -11.53
CA ASP A 19 2.79 15.01 -11.03
C ASP A 19 4.09 15.41 -11.72
N PRO A 20 4.18 16.59 -12.36
CA PRO A 20 5.40 17.02 -13.04
C PRO A 20 6.63 17.16 -12.10
N LYS A 21 6.41 17.22 -10.78
CA LYS A 21 7.48 17.26 -9.77
C LYS A 21 7.95 15.89 -9.32
N LEU A 22 7.23 14.83 -9.68
CA LEU A 22 7.53 13.45 -9.36
C LEU A 22 8.18 12.78 -10.56
N ARG A 23 9.33 12.16 -10.34
CA ARG A 23 10.00 11.33 -11.34
C ARG A 23 10.10 9.91 -10.82
N VAL A 24 9.66 8.96 -11.61
CA VAL A 24 9.93 7.54 -11.40
C VAL A 24 11.30 7.24 -12.00
N ILE A 25 12.24 6.75 -11.18
CA ILE A 25 13.61 6.48 -11.59
C ILE A 25 13.73 5.04 -12.08
N GLN A 26 13.34 4.10 -11.23
CA GLN A 26 13.42 2.67 -11.51
C GLN A 26 12.41 1.90 -10.67
N ILE A 27 12.09 0.70 -11.11
CA ILE A 27 11.16 -0.22 -10.47
C ILE A 27 11.84 -1.58 -10.44
N SER A 28 11.62 -2.32 -9.35
CA SER A 28 11.98 -3.72 -9.31
C SER A 28 10.86 -4.53 -8.68
N GLN A 29 10.66 -5.69 -9.25
CA GLN A 29 9.81 -6.70 -8.71
C GLN A 29 10.66 -7.85 -8.19
N ILE A 30 10.47 -8.16 -6.92
CA ILE A 30 11.27 -9.16 -6.21
C ILE A 30 10.52 -10.49 -6.14
N SER A 31 9.21 -10.44 -5.89
CA SER A 31 8.33 -11.59 -5.84
C SER A 31 6.86 -11.16 -6.01
N PRO A 32 5.89 -12.08 -6.12
CA PRO A 32 4.46 -11.75 -6.07
C PRO A 32 4.01 -10.99 -4.82
N ARG A 33 4.86 -10.95 -3.78
CA ARG A 33 4.59 -10.35 -2.47
C ARG A 33 5.41 -9.09 -2.20
N MET A 34 6.30 -8.71 -3.11
CA MET A 34 7.24 -7.62 -2.89
C MET A 34 7.67 -6.98 -4.19
N MET A 35 7.47 -5.68 -4.27
CA MET A 35 8.07 -4.81 -5.28
C MET A 35 8.51 -3.51 -4.64
N TRP A 36 9.39 -2.77 -5.31
CA TRP A 36 9.73 -1.41 -4.92
C TRP A 36 9.83 -0.50 -6.13
N ILE A 37 9.65 0.80 -5.88
CA ILE A 37 9.80 1.86 -6.86
C ILE A 37 10.70 2.96 -6.29
N ASP A 38 11.68 3.40 -7.06
CA ASP A 38 12.46 4.59 -6.73
C ASP A 38 11.81 5.82 -7.32
N LEU A 39 11.52 6.76 -6.44
CA LEU A 39 10.90 8.03 -6.75
C LEU A 39 11.87 9.16 -6.42
N GLN A 40 11.84 10.21 -7.23
CA GLN A 40 12.38 11.50 -6.85
C GLN A 40 11.26 12.53 -6.90
N TYR A 41 10.97 13.13 -5.75
CA TYR A 41 10.04 14.25 -5.64
C TYR A 41 10.78 15.50 -5.21
N VAL A 42 10.87 16.48 -6.11
CA VAL A 42 11.57 17.76 -5.88
C VAL A 42 12.99 17.58 -5.29
N GLY A 43 13.79 16.71 -5.90
CA GLY A 43 15.18 16.45 -5.48
C GLY A 43 15.33 15.50 -4.29
N PHE A 44 14.23 15.06 -3.68
CA PHE A 44 14.24 14.09 -2.59
C PHE A 44 14.03 12.68 -3.13
N ASN A 45 15.04 11.82 -2.95
CA ASN A 45 15.02 10.44 -3.42
C ASN A 45 14.39 9.53 -2.36
N THR A 46 13.44 8.69 -2.76
CA THR A 46 12.78 7.74 -1.87
C THR A 46 12.52 6.44 -2.60
N ARG A 47 12.92 5.32 -1.99
CA ARG A 47 12.49 3.99 -2.39
C ARG A 47 11.21 3.65 -1.63
N VAL A 48 10.13 3.36 -2.36
CA VAL A 48 8.86 2.92 -1.79
C VAL A 48 8.70 1.42 -2.04
N TYR A 49 8.65 0.64 -0.97
CA TYR A 49 8.36 -0.79 -1.01
C TYR A 49 6.86 -1.03 -0.86
N CYS A 50 6.32 -1.91 -1.69
CA CYS A 50 4.97 -2.46 -1.57
C CYS A 50 5.06 -3.94 -1.19
N LEU A 51 4.51 -4.26 -0.01
CA LEU A 51 4.76 -5.49 0.70
C LEU A 51 3.47 -6.25 1.02
N TYR A 52 3.51 -7.56 0.84
CA TYR A 52 2.47 -8.48 1.27
C TYR A 52 3.07 -9.72 1.94
N ALA A 53 3.29 -9.65 3.24
CA ALA A 53 3.96 -10.73 3.99
C ALA A 53 3.10 -12.02 4.04
N PRO A 54 3.74 -13.20 4.10
CA PRO A 54 3.04 -14.47 4.38
C PRO A 54 2.25 -14.42 5.70
N THR A 55 1.18 -15.22 5.79
CA THR A 55 0.35 -15.31 7.00
C THR A 55 1.11 -16.00 8.14
N ASN A 56 0.64 -15.93 9.37
CA ASN A 56 1.19 -16.74 10.48
C ASN A 56 0.46 -18.08 10.67
N CYS A 57 -0.26 -18.57 9.65
CA CYS A 57 -1.05 -19.79 9.74
C CYS A 57 -0.14 -21.04 9.86
N PRO A 58 -0.09 -21.73 11.01
CA PRO A 58 0.82 -22.87 11.21
C PRO A 58 0.41 -24.09 10.38
N THR A 59 -0.86 -24.18 9.97
CA THR A 59 -1.39 -25.27 9.17
C THR A 59 -1.10 -25.12 7.68
N THR A 60 -0.44 -24.03 7.25
CA THR A 60 -0.01 -23.84 5.86
C THR A 60 1.38 -24.47 5.68
N PRO A 61 1.53 -25.55 4.89
CA PRO A 61 2.84 -26.19 4.70
C PRO A 61 3.89 -25.23 4.14
N GLY A 62 5.09 -25.22 4.74
CA GLY A 62 6.21 -24.40 4.30
C GLY A 62 6.10 -22.90 4.61
N ASN A 63 5.10 -22.48 5.40
CA ASN A 63 4.85 -21.07 5.70
C ASN A 63 6.00 -20.40 6.49
N ASP A 64 6.64 -21.12 7.41
CA ASP A 64 7.82 -20.62 8.12
C ASP A 64 8.99 -20.31 7.17
N ASN A 65 9.22 -21.19 6.19
CA ASN A 65 10.24 -20.96 5.17
C ASN A 65 9.88 -19.75 4.30
N GLN A 66 8.61 -19.61 3.90
CA GLN A 66 8.14 -18.45 3.12
C GLN A 66 8.32 -17.13 3.90
N ARG A 67 8.02 -17.14 5.20
CA ARG A 67 8.17 -15.97 6.08
C ARG A 67 9.63 -15.59 6.27
N SER A 68 10.48 -16.55 6.60
CA SER A 68 11.93 -16.33 6.73
C SER A 68 12.52 -15.81 5.42
N GLU A 69 12.11 -16.39 4.29
CA GLU A 69 12.53 -15.93 2.96
C GLU A 69 12.08 -14.50 2.68
N PHE A 70 10.81 -14.18 2.97
CA PHE A 70 10.27 -12.84 2.78
C PHE A 70 11.09 -11.77 3.52
N TRP A 71 11.37 -11.98 4.82
CA TRP A 71 12.15 -11.04 5.62
C TRP A 71 13.62 -10.97 5.19
N ARG A 72 14.20 -12.11 4.78
CA ARG A 72 15.58 -12.17 4.25
C ARG A 72 15.71 -11.43 2.92
N SER A 73 14.78 -11.64 1.99
CA SER A 73 14.73 -10.94 0.70
C SER A 73 14.52 -9.44 0.92
N LEU A 74 13.62 -9.04 1.82
CA LEU A 74 13.40 -7.63 2.15
C LEU A 74 14.70 -6.98 2.65
N GLN A 75 15.39 -7.63 3.59
CA GLN A 75 16.64 -7.12 4.12
C GLN A 75 17.71 -6.96 3.03
N LYS A 76 17.85 -7.94 2.13
CA LYS A 76 18.79 -7.85 1.01
C LYS A 76 18.51 -6.60 0.16
N GLU A 77 17.24 -6.31 -0.14
CA GLU A 77 16.88 -5.12 -0.92
C GLU A 77 17.17 -3.82 -0.18
N VAL A 78 16.98 -3.78 1.15
CA VAL A 78 17.35 -2.63 1.99
C VAL A 78 18.86 -2.39 1.97
N ASP A 79 19.67 -3.45 2.04
CA ASP A 79 21.13 -3.38 2.07
C ASP A 79 21.70 -2.87 0.73
N LEU A 80 20.95 -3.01 -0.37
CA LEU A 80 21.32 -2.53 -1.70
C LEU A 80 20.98 -1.05 -1.95
N VAL A 81 20.24 -0.39 -1.03
CA VAL A 81 19.81 0.99 -1.24
C VAL A 81 20.99 1.96 -1.12
N PRO A 82 21.18 2.88 -2.10
CA PRO A 82 22.20 3.92 -1.98
C PRO A 82 21.97 4.79 -0.74
N GLY A 83 23.02 5.10 0.02
CA GLY A 83 22.90 5.78 1.33
C GLY A 83 22.27 7.19 1.35
N LYS A 84 21.97 7.79 0.19
CA LYS A 84 21.25 9.08 0.08
C LYS A 84 19.75 8.92 -0.24
N THR A 85 19.27 7.70 -0.37
CA THR A 85 17.87 7.40 -0.70
C THR A 85 17.13 7.02 0.58
N GLU A 86 16.08 7.76 0.89
CA GLU A 86 15.21 7.42 2.01
C GLU A 86 14.33 6.22 1.66
N GLN A 87 13.82 5.51 2.66
CA GLN A 87 13.06 4.28 2.44
C GLN A 87 11.70 4.37 3.13
N LEU A 88 10.65 4.00 2.39
CA LEU A 88 9.28 3.91 2.85
C LEU A 88 8.76 2.50 2.56
N PHE A 89 8.30 1.80 3.58
CA PHE A 89 7.75 0.45 3.47
C PHE A 89 6.26 0.50 3.75
N LEU A 90 5.47 0.08 2.77
CA LEU A 90 4.02 0.09 2.82
C LEU A 90 3.49 -1.31 2.57
N GLY A 91 2.52 -1.73 3.37
CA GLY A 91 1.66 -2.83 3.00
C GLY A 91 1.22 -3.71 4.14
N TYR A 92 0.67 -4.86 3.76
CA TYR A 92 0.07 -5.84 4.64
C TYR A 92 1.16 -6.79 5.15
N LEU A 93 1.64 -6.55 6.37
CA LEU A 93 2.77 -7.30 6.94
C LEU A 93 2.34 -8.52 7.76
N ASN A 94 1.03 -8.79 7.86
CA ASN A 94 0.51 -9.89 8.70
C ASN A 94 1.01 -9.85 10.15
N ALA A 95 1.49 -8.68 10.59
CA ALA A 95 2.07 -8.46 11.90
C ALA A 95 0.98 -7.99 12.86
N THR A 96 0.97 -8.52 14.08
CA THR A 96 0.16 -7.95 15.17
C THR A 96 1.09 -7.57 16.30
N THR A 97 0.93 -6.36 16.82
CA THR A 97 1.65 -5.91 18.01
C THR A 97 0.79 -4.96 18.83
N THR A 98 0.87 -5.02 20.16
CA THR A 98 0.20 -4.06 21.04
C THR A 98 0.86 -2.67 21.01
N LEU A 99 2.06 -2.52 20.45
CA LEU A 99 2.77 -1.24 20.31
C LEU A 99 1.91 -0.16 19.66
N VAL A 100 1.06 -0.51 18.68
CA VAL A 100 0.20 0.44 17.97
C VAL A 100 -0.80 1.16 18.87
N LYS A 101 -1.11 0.62 20.05
CA LYS A 101 -2.00 1.26 21.03
C LYS A 101 -1.32 2.36 21.86
N HIS A 102 0.00 2.45 21.76
CA HIS A 102 0.80 3.40 22.53
C HIS A 102 1.38 4.46 21.59
N LEU A 103 1.41 5.70 22.05
CA LEU A 103 1.97 6.81 21.27
C LEU A 103 3.50 6.75 21.37
N ARG A 104 4.18 6.58 20.22
CA ARG A 104 5.64 6.50 20.09
C ARG A 104 6.26 5.60 21.18
N PRO A 105 5.85 4.32 21.28
CA PRO A 105 6.29 3.44 22.36
C PRO A 105 7.79 3.18 22.33
N THR A 106 8.43 3.40 21.18
CA THR A 106 9.87 3.30 21.01
C THR A 106 10.52 4.66 21.27
N HIS A 107 11.16 4.80 22.43
CA HIS A 107 12.32 5.68 22.54
C HIS A 107 13.37 5.20 21.53
N TYR A 108 13.43 5.92 20.42
CA TYR A 108 14.54 6.04 19.48
C TYR A 108 15.69 5.03 19.65
N GLY A 109 15.70 4.01 18.78
CA GLY A 109 16.92 3.51 18.14
C GLY A 109 17.99 2.80 18.97
N ARG A 110 17.89 2.61 20.30
CA ARG A 110 19.01 2.00 21.05
C ARG A 110 18.70 1.12 22.26
N ASN A 111 17.47 1.10 22.77
CA ASN A 111 17.13 0.22 23.90
C ASN A 111 16.21 -0.92 23.46
N LYS A 112 16.75 -2.15 23.50
CA LYS A 112 16.05 -3.42 23.30
C LYS A 112 14.96 -3.72 24.35
N ASN A 113 14.77 -2.85 25.33
CA ASN A 113 13.81 -3.07 26.39
C ASN A 113 12.42 -2.61 25.92
N TYR A 114 11.86 -3.32 24.96
CA TYR A 114 10.41 -3.47 24.92
C TYR A 114 10.04 -3.98 26.31
N SER A 115 9.32 -3.17 27.09
CA SER A 115 8.74 -3.63 28.34
C SER A 115 8.11 -5.00 28.08
N SER A 116 8.28 -5.95 29.00
CA SER A 116 7.69 -7.31 28.99
C SER A 116 6.16 -7.36 28.79
N ASN A 117 5.53 -6.20 28.60
CA ASN A 117 4.09 -5.99 28.53
C ASN A 117 3.59 -5.82 27.08
N PHE A 118 4.46 -5.91 26.06
CA PHE A 118 4.03 -5.87 24.66
C PHE A 118 3.86 -7.29 24.10
N GLU A 119 2.76 -7.51 23.40
CA GLU A 119 2.43 -8.79 22.76
C GLU A 119 2.69 -8.68 21.26
N PHE A 120 3.20 -9.75 20.68
CA PHE A 120 3.53 -9.87 19.27
C PHE A 120 3.10 -11.24 18.75
N ASN A 121 2.73 -11.32 17.47
CA ASN A 121 2.85 -12.58 16.74
C ASN A 121 4.22 -12.65 16.05
N ASP A 122 4.56 -13.78 15.43
CA ASP A 122 5.86 -13.98 14.78
C ASP A 122 6.21 -12.86 13.78
N ASN A 123 5.28 -12.47 12.91
CA ASN A 123 5.51 -11.33 12.00
C ASN A 123 5.63 -9.99 12.73
N GLY A 124 4.97 -9.82 13.88
CA GLY A 124 5.09 -8.66 14.74
C GLY A 124 6.49 -8.55 15.35
N GLU A 125 7.05 -9.66 15.80
CA GLU A 125 8.42 -9.73 16.31
C GLU A 125 9.44 -9.51 15.18
N ALA A 126 9.25 -10.15 14.02
CA ALA A 126 10.11 -9.99 12.85
C ALA A 126 10.10 -8.55 12.32
N MET A 127 8.91 -7.93 12.19
CA MET A 127 8.77 -6.53 11.79
C MET A 127 9.45 -5.59 12.78
N THR A 128 9.26 -5.83 14.08
CA THR A 128 9.85 -5.00 15.13
C THR A 128 11.37 -5.11 15.12
N SER A 129 11.91 -6.32 15.00
CA SER A 129 13.34 -6.59 14.86
C SER A 129 13.92 -5.95 13.60
N PHE A 130 13.20 -6.02 12.48
CA PHE A 130 13.55 -5.36 11.21
C PHE A 130 13.61 -3.84 11.36
N CYS A 131 12.64 -3.22 12.05
CA CYS A 131 12.65 -1.80 12.34
C CYS A 131 13.85 -1.38 13.20
N VAL A 132 14.16 -2.15 14.26
CA VAL A 132 15.32 -1.88 15.13
C VAL A 132 16.62 -1.98 14.34
N LYS A 133 16.80 -3.07 13.57
CA LYS A 133 18.01 -3.31 12.78
C LYS A 133 18.28 -2.19 11.78
N ASN A 134 17.24 -1.72 11.09
CA ASN A 134 17.35 -0.73 10.02
C ASN A 134 17.06 0.71 10.48
N SER A 135 16.95 0.94 11.80
CA SER A 135 16.60 2.24 12.38
C SER A 135 15.35 2.87 11.74
N LEU A 136 14.27 2.10 11.59
CA LEU A 136 13.01 2.56 10.99
C LEU A 136 12.01 3.03 12.05
N GLY A 137 11.25 4.06 11.71
CA GLY A 137 10.10 4.54 12.47
C GLY A 137 8.82 3.84 12.02
N MET A 138 8.02 3.36 12.98
CA MET A 138 6.70 2.79 12.72
C MET A 138 5.63 3.90 12.79
N LEU A 139 5.23 4.43 11.64
CA LEU A 139 4.40 5.63 11.54
C LEU A 139 3.00 5.43 12.13
N ASN A 140 2.48 4.20 12.15
CA ASN A 140 1.22 3.86 12.82
C ASN A 140 1.21 4.24 14.32
N THR A 141 2.38 4.42 14.94
CA THR A 141 2.52 4.78 16.36
C THR A 141 2.81 6.26 16.60
N TYR A 142 2.98 7.07 15.53
CA TYR A 142 3.53 8.43 15.66
C TYR A 142 2.51 9.46 16.14
N PHE A 143 1.22 9.19 15.92
CA PHE A 143 0.14 10.13 16.10
C PHE A 143 -0.96 9.55 16.99
N LYS A 144 -1.56 10.41 17.81
CA LYS A 144 -2.63 10.01 18.71
C LYS A 144 -3.94 10.00 17.93
N HIS A 145 -4.54 8.82 17.80
CA HIS A 145 -5.85 8.65 17.18
C HIS A 145 -6.81 7.84 18.06
N LYS A 146 -8.10 7.86 17.70
CA LYS A 146 -9.08 6.93 18.27
C LYS A 146 -8.72 5.51 17.82
N GLN A 147 -8.99 4.51 18.66
CA GLN A 147 -8.69 3.10 18.36
C GLN A 147 -9.24 2.65 17.00
N SER A 148 -10.45 3.09 16.64
CA SER A 148 -11.08 2.76 15.35
C SER A 148 -10.31 3.26 14.12
N HIS A 149 -9.43 4.25 14.27
CA HIS A 149 -8.59 4.80 13.19
C HIS A 149 -7.17 4.19 13.18
N LEU A 150 -6.93 3.16 13.99
CA LEU A 150 -5.68 2.38 14.00
C LEU A 150 -5.88 0.98 13.39
N LEU A 151 -7.12 0.51 13.33
CA LEU A 151 -7.50 -0.84 12.91
C LEU A 151 -7.64 -0.88 11.40
N THR A 152 -6.84 -1.73 10.75
CA THR A 152 -6.77 -1.83 9.28
C THR A 152 -7.46 -3.08 8.75
N PHE A 153 -7.82 -4.04 9.60
CA PHE A 153 -8.50 -5.28 9.25
C PHE A 153 -9.72 -5.51 10.13
N HIS A 154 -10.81 -5.99 9.53
CA HIS A 154 -12.05 -6.38 10.17
C HIS A 154 -12.53 -7.72 9.59
N SER A 155 -12.76 -8.72 10.43
CA SER A 155 -13.25 -10.00 9.94
C SER A 155 -14.70 -9.92 9.43
N ASN A 156 -14.97 -10.62 8.32
CA ASN A 156 -16.28 -10.66 7.65
C ASN A 156 -17.20 -11.77 8.18
N ASP A 157 -16.75 -12.53 9.19
CA ASP A 157 -17.41 -13.73 9.74
C ASP A 157 -18.42 -13.43 10.85
N GLY A 158 -18.74 -12.15 11.09
CA GLY A 158 -19.60 -11.72 12.19
C GLY A 158 -18.92 -11.77 13.56
N HIS A 159 -17.70 -12.29 13.66
CA HIS A 159 -16.86 -12.11 14.84
C HIS A 159 -16.20 -10.74 14.79
N THR A 160 -16.20 -10.03 15.91
CA THR A 160 -15.81 -8.61 16.04
C THR A 160 -14.29 -8.37 16.02
N THR A 161 -13.51 -9.26 15.39
CA THR A 161 -12.05 -9.19 15.45
C THR A 161 -11.55 -8.09 14.53
N SER A 162 -10.96 -7.06 15.14
CA SER A 162 -10.35 -5.96 14.41
C SER A 162 -8.89 -5.82 14.81
N LYS A 163 -8.00 -5.72 13.82
CA LYS A 163 -6.54 -5.71 14.03
C LYS A 163 -5.88 -4.63 13.17
N THR A 164 -4.68 -4.22 13.58
CA THR A 164 -3.77 -3.49 12.70
C THR A 164 -2.86 -4.53 12.05
N LEU A 165 -2.91 -4.64 10.73
CA LEU A 165 -2.11 -5.57 9.94
C LEU A 165 -1.34 -4.86 8.82
N ASP A 166 -1.79 -3.66 8.44
CA ASP A 166 -1.18 -2.81 7.44
C ASP A 166 -0.30 -1.77 8.11
N TYR A 167 0.96 -1.71 7.67
CA TYR A 167 1.98 -0.92 8.31
C TYR A 167 2.67 0.04 7.36
N ALA A 168 3.15 1.10 7.98
CA ALA A 168 3.88 2.18 7.40
C ALA A 168 5.19 2.35 8.16
N LEU A 169 6.30 1.92 7.55
CA LEU A 169 7.64 2.04 8.14
C LEU A 169 8.46 3.01 7.31
N ALA A 170 9.27 3.85 7.94
CA ALA A 170 10.11 4.78 7.20
C ALA A 170 11.47 4.98 7.87
N THR A 171 12.49 5.33 7.10
CA THR A 171 13.75 5.85 7.65
C THR A 171 13.47 7.05 8.56
N GLN A 172 14.29 7.24 9.61
CA GLN A 172 14.03 8.30 10.61
C GLN A 172 13.90 9.68 9.98
N THR A 173 14.74 10.00 9.00
CA THR A 173 14.71 11.27 8.30
C THR A 173 13.40 11.44 7.55
N LEU A 174 12.96 10.46 6.76
CA LEU A 174 11.66 10.51 6.10
C LEU A 174 10.51 10.60 7.11
N ALA A 175 10.52 9.76 8.14
CA ALA A 175 9.49 9.72 9.19
C ALA A 175 9.26 11.09 9.85
N SER A 176 10.31 11.93 9.97
CA SER A 176 10.20 13.29 10.51
C SER A 176 9.34 14.24 9.66
N PHE A 177 9.14 13.94 8.38
CA PHE A 177 8.26 14.69 7.48
C PHE A 177 6.83 14.16 7.44
N CYS A 178 6.54 13.04 8.11
CA CYS A 178 5.18 12.55 8.24
C CYS A 178 4.38 13.51 9.14
N LEU A 179 3.25 13.98 8.64
CA LEU A 179 2.33 14.88 9.35
C LEU A 179 1.18 14.12 9.99
N ASP A 180 0.80 12.97 9.44
CA ASP A 180 -0.29 12.13 9.92
C ASP A 180 -0.20 10.71 9.35
N CYS A 181 -0.67 9.71 10.09
CA CYS A 181 -0.77 8.31 9.66
C CYS A 181 -1.99 7.67 10.32
N THR A 182 -3.10 7.57 9.57
CA THR A 182 -4.41 7.25 10.11
C THR A 182 -5.20 6.32 9.19
N VAL A 183 -6.06 5.50 9.75
CA VAL A 183 -6.99 4.67 8.97
C VAL A 183 -8.28 5.44 8.76
N LYS A 184 -8.72 5.57 7.51
CA LYS A 184 -10.07 6.07 7.24
C LYS A 184 -11.07 4.95 7.53
N ASN A 185 -12.15 5.33 8.21
CA ASN A 185 -13.23 4.43 8.61
C ASN A 185 -14.56 4.95 8.04
N ASN A 186 -14.56 5.36 6.77
CA ASN A 186 -15.78 5.87 6.14
C ASN A 186 -16.53 4.69 5.51
N TYR A 187 -17.43 4.11 6.29
CA TYR A 187 -18.22 2.92 5.97
C TYR A 187 -18.87 2.97 4.57
N LEU A 188 -19.33 4.15 4.12
CA LEU A 188 -20.03 4.33 2.84
C LEU A 188 -19.11 4.30 1.60
N ALA A 189 -17.81 4.59 1.75
CA ALA A 189 -16.86 4.62 0.64
C ALA A 189 -15.98 3.36 0.55
N GLU A 190 -16.03 2.49 1.57
CA GLU A 190 -15.22 1.27 1.69
C GLU A 190 -16.05 0.00 1.42
N THR A 191 -17.36 0.05 1.65
CA THR A 191 -18.33 -0.98 1.24
C THR A 191 -18.39 -1.19 -0.28
N THR A 192 -17.92 -0.25 -1.09
CA THR A 192 -17.86 -0.39 -2.56
C THR A 192 -16.73 -1.29 -3.05
N LEU A 193 -15.73 -1.61 -2.22
CA LEU A 193 -14.59 -2.46 -2.58
C LEU A 193 -14.65 -3.88 -1.96
N ASN A 194 -15.65 -4.17 -1.12
CA ASN A 194 -15.87 -5.47 -0.46
C ASN A 194 -14.59 -6.11 0.13
N SER A 195 -13.70 -5.30 0.71
CA SER A 195 -12.49 -5.78 1.38
C SER A 195 -12.69 -5.73 2.89
N ASP A 196 -12.18 -6.76 3.56
CA ASP A 196 -11.96 -6.84 5.01
C ASP A 196 -10.89 -5.86 5.52
N HIS A 197 -10.13 -5.23 4.61
CA HIS A 197 -9.14 -4.21 4.94
C HIS A 197 -9.65 -2.78 4.74
N ARG A 198 -9.20 -1.88 5.62
CA ARG A 198 -9.41 -0.43 5.55
C ARG A 198 -8.12 0.28 5.16
N ARG A 199 -8.27 1.41 4.47
CA ARG A 199 -7.13 2.14 3.91
C ARG A 199 -6.35 2.89 4.99
N LEU A 200 -5.08 2.53 5.14
CA LEU A 200 -4.10 3.32 5.87
C LEU A 200 -3.66 4.52 5.01
N ILE A 201 -3.79 5.72 5.55
CA ILE A 201 -3.49 6.96 4.85
C ILE A 201 -2.42 7.72 5.61
N GLN A 202 -1.41 8.15 4.88
CA GLN A 202 -0.37 9.02 5.38
C GLN A 202 -0.49 10.39 4.75
N ARG A 203 -0.14 11.41 5.51
CA ARG A 203 0.00 12.77 5.03
C ARG A 203 1.42 13.23 5.27
N TRP A 204 2.05 13.79 4.25
CA TRP A 204 3.47 14.12 4.28
C TRP A 204 3.67 15.61 4.04
N ALA A 205 4.58 16.22 4.81
CA ALA A 205 5.19 17.48 4.44
C ALA A 205 6.18 17.21 3.32
N ILE A 206 6.30 18.13 2.36
CA ILE A 206 7.30 17.97 1.31
C ILE A 206 8.68 18.14 1.96
N PRO A 207 9.58 17.14 1.87
CA PRO A 207 10.90 17.21 2.44
C PRO A 207 11.79 18.15 1.60
N PHE A 208 11.60 19.45 1.77
CA PHE A 208 12.40 20.48 1.11
C PHE A 208 13.66 20.79 1.91
N ARG A 209 14.84 20.63 1.30
CA ARG A 209 16.06 21.28 1.80
C ARG A 209 16.08 22.71 1.23
N LYS A 210 16.52 23.70 2.03
CA LYS A 210 16.57 25.13 1.61
C LYS A 210 17.28 25.37 0.26
N LYS A 211 18.23 24.50 -0.10
CA LYS A 211 18.99 24.54 -1.36
C LYS A 211 18.20 24.13 -2.61
N ASP A 212 17.08 23.42 -2.44
CA ASP A 212 16.25 22.91 -3.55
C ASP A 212 15.11 23.89 -3.90
N ARG A 213 15.27 25.16 -3.52
CA ARG A 213 14.33 26.25 -3.82
C ARG A 213 14.33 26.55 -5.32
N GLN A 214 13.66 25.73 -6.12
CA GLN A 214 13.32 26.13 -7.48
C GLN A 214 12.44 27.37 -7.41
N LYS A 215 12.77 28.39 -8.22
CA LYS A 215 11.94 29.59 -8.39
C LYS A 215 10.51 29.13 -8.71
N ARG A 216 9.53 29.63 -7.94
CA ARG A 216 8.11 29.27 -8.10
C ARG A 216 7.74 29.41 -9.57
N THR A 217 7.40 28.31 -10.23
CA THR A 217 6.71 28.37 -11.51
C THR A 217 5.31 28.93 -11.27
N PRO A 218 4.81 29.82 -12.13
CA PRO A 218 3.48 30.40 -11.97
C PRO A 218 2.43 29.30 -11.90
N HIS A 219 1.43 29.51 -11.05
CA HIS A 219 0.37 28.55 -10.82
C HIS A 219 -0.48 28.41 -12.10
N VAL A 220 -0.29 27.34 -12.86
CA VAL A 220 -1.20 26.98 -13.96
C VAL A 220 -2.49 26.47 -13.31
N ARG A 221 -3.59 27.21 -13.47
CA ARG A 221 -4.92 26.74 -13.05
C ARG A 221 -5.28 25.52 -13.89
N ARG A 222 -5.60 24.39 -13.23
CA ARG A 222 -6.20 23.24 -13.92
C ARG A 222 -7.58 23.66 -14.44
N PRO A 223 -7.96 23.32 -15.68
CA PRO A 223 -9.33 23.52 -16.13
C PRO A 223 -10.26 22.68 -15.26
N MET A 224 -11.31 23.31 -14.74
CA MET A 224 -12.40 22.65 -14.04
C MET A 224 -13.11 21.73 -15.05
N ILE A 225 -13.34 20.47 -14.67
CA ILE A 225 -14.05 19.52 -15.54
C ILE A 225 -15.46 20.06 -15.76
N ASP A 226 -15.82 20.34 -17.01
CA ASP A 226 -17.10 20.90 -17.38
C ASP A 226 -18.16 19.81 -17.58
N TYR A 227 -19.06 19.71 -16.60
CA TYR A 227 -20.20 18.78 -16.61
C TYR A 227 -21.33 19.24 -17.55
N SER A 228 -21.24 20.41 -18.18
CA SER A 228 -22.28 20.91 -19.10
C SER A 228 -22.49 19.99 -20.31
N SER A 229 -21.43 19.32 -20.76
CA SER A 229 -21.45 18.35 -21.86
C SER A 229 -22.28 17.09 -21.58
N LEU A 230 -22.53 16.75 -20.31
CA LEU A 230 -23.40 15.63 -19.90
C LEU A 230 -24.90 15.95 -19.97
N LYS A 231 -25.26 17.22 -20.27
CA LYS A 231 -26.63 17.63 -20.52
C LYS A 231 -27.07 17.36 -21.97
N ASP A 232 -26.11 17.09 -22.87
CA ASP A 232 -26.42 16.65 -24.22
C ASP A 232 -27.04 15.24 -24.16
N PRO A 233 -28.27 15.04 -24.65
CA PRO A 233 -28.96 13.75 -24.62
C PRO A 233 -28.16 12.62 -25.26
N ALA A 234 -27.41 12.90 -26.33
CA ALA A 234 -26.63 11.89 -27.05
C ALA A 234 -25.40 11.43 -26.26
N ILE A 235 -24.76 12.36 -25.54
CA ILE A 235 -23.61 12.06 -24.67
C ILE A 235 -24.09 11.36 -23.40
N HIS A 236 -25.22 11.79 -22.85
CA HIS A 236 -25.86 11.16 -21.70
C HIS A 236 -26.24 9.69 -21.98
N GLN A 237 -26.83 9.43 -23.14
CA GLN A 237 -27.24 8.08 -23.53
C GLN A 237 -26.04 7.14 -23.75
N ARG A 238 -25.00 7.62 -24.46
CA ARG A 238 -23.73 6.88 -24.59
C ARG A 238 -23.05 6.58 -23.25
N PHE A 239 -23.19 7.47 -22.28
CA PHE A 239 -22.65 7.28 -20.93
C PHE A 239 -23.44 6.20 -20.16
N LEU A 240 -24.77 6.21 -20.25
CA LEU A 240 -25.64 5.20 -19.63
C LEU A 240 -25.43 3.81 -20.24
N GLU A 241 -25.31 3.70 -21.56
CA GLU A 241 -25.03 2.43 -22.25
C GLU A 241 -23.71 1.80 -21.79
N LYS A 242 -22.69 2.62 -21.55
CA LYS A 242 -21.41 2.16 -20.99
C LYS A 242 -21.54 1.69 -19.54
N LEU A 243 -22.38 2.34 -18.73
CA LEU A 243 -22.62 1.92 -17.34
C LEU A 243 -23.41 0.60 -17.24
N VAL A 244 -24.38 0.39 -18.14
CA VAL A 244 -25.15 -0.86 -18.19
C VAL A 244 -24.26 -2.04 -18.59
N LYS A 245 -23.39 -1.87 -19.59
CA LYS A 245 -22.41 -2.90 -19.98
C LYS A 245 -21.48 -3.33 -18.82
N VAL A 246 -21.04 -2.37 -18.02
CA VAL A 246 -20.22 -2.64 -16.82
C VAL A 246 -21.04 -3.40 -15.76
N LYS A 247 -22.35 -3.19 -15.71
CA LYS A 247 -23.25 -3.85 -14.76
C LYS A 247 -23.59 -5.29 -15.18
N GLU A 248 -23.76 -5.54 -16.47
CA GLU A 248 -24.04 -6.87 -17.05
C GLU A 248 -22.82 -7.80 -17.00
N LEU A 249 -21.61 -7.27 -17.19
CA LEU A 249 -20.35 -8.03 -17.02
C LEU A 249 -20.16 -8.59 -15.60
N ASN A 250 -20.86 -8.04 -14.61
CA ASN A 250 -20.81 -8.48 -13.22
C ASN A 250 -21.79 -9.62 -12.87
N GLN A 251 -22.73 -10.00 -13.76
CA GLN A 251 -23.78 -10.98 -13.43
C GLN A 251 -23.57 -12.40 -13.99
N ASP A 252 -22.80 -12.60 -15.07
CA ASP A 252 -22.89 -13.84 -15.87
C ASP A 252 -21.73 -14.86 -15.78
N HIS A 253 -20.71 -14.69 -14.94
CA HIS A 253 -19.59 -15.66 -14.89
C HIS A 253 -19.08 -16.01 -13.48
N PRO A 254 -19.33 -17.23 -12.95
CA PRO A 254 -18.84 -17.68 -11.65
C PRO A 254 -17.38 -18.20 -11.70
N ASP A 255 -16.56 -17.66 -12.61
CA ASP A 255 -15.15 -18.03 -12.74
C ASP A 255 -14.26 -16.89 -12.21
N THR A 256 -13.85 -17.03 -10.96
CA THR A 256 -13.19 -16.00 -10.13
C THR A 256 -11.86 -15.51 -10.73
N ASN A 257 -11.19 -16.30 -11.56
CA ASN A 257 -9.91 -15.93 -12.15
C ASN A 257 -10.02 -14.96 -13.33
N ASN A 258 -11.10 -15.04 -14.13
CA ASN A 258 -11.35 -14.08 -15.20
C ASN A 258 -11.90 -12.77 -14.66
N GLN A 259 -12.70 -12.81 -13.59
CA GLN A 259 -13.20 -11.62 -12.91
C GLN A 259 -12.07 -10.75 -12.33
N VAL A 260 -11.09 -11.35 -11.64
CA VAL A 260 -9.95 -10.58 -11.09
C VAL A 260 -9.12 -9.95 -12.19
N ALA A 261 -8.98 -10.61 -13.35
CA ALA A 261 -8.28 -10.06 -14.52
C ALA A 261 -9.01 -8.83 -15.07
N VAL A 262 -10.30 -9.00 -15.39
CA VAL A 262 -11.14 -7.95 -15.98
C VAL A 262 -11.27 -6.78 -15.01
N ILE A 263 -11.45 -7.03 -13.71
CA ILE A 263 -11.52 -5.99 -12.68
C ILE A 263 -10.17 -5.28 -12.55
N THR A 264 -9.04 -5.99 -12.56
CA THR A 264 -7.71 -5.38 -12.47
C THR A 264 -7.40 -4.55 -13.71
N ASP A 265 -7.73 -5.05 -14.90
CA ASP A 265 -7.53 -4.37 -16.17
C ASP A 265 -8.44 -3.15 -16.28
N GLU A 266 -9.72 -3.25 -15.88
CA GLU A 266 -10.68 -2.15 -15.94
C GLU A 266 -10.44 -1.09 -14.84
N LEU A 267 -9.98 -1.49 -13.65
CA LEU A 267 -9.49 -0.58 -12.63
C LEU A 267 -8.23 0.14 -13.10
N THR A 268 -7.32 -0.58 -13.77
CA THR A 268 -6.10 0.00 -14.33
C THR A 268 -6.45 1.02 -15.40
N ASP A 269 -7.27 0.63 -16.37
CA ASP A 269 -7.76 1.49 -17.45
C ASP A 269 -8.50 2.72 -16.92
N THR A 270 -9.36 2.55 -15.92
CA THR A 270 -10.10 3.65 -15.30
C THR A 270 -9.16 4.61 -14.57
N ALA A 271 -8.21 4.09 -13.79
CA ALA A 271 -7.24 4.90 -13.08
C ALA A 271 -6.32 5.67 -14.05
N GLU A 272 -5.85 5.02 -15.11
CA GLU A 272 -4.97 5.64 -16.10
C GLU A 272 -5.68 6.66 -16.98
N LYS A 273 -6.88 6.33 -17.47
CA LYS A 273 -7.62 7.18 -18.44
C LYS A 273 -8.45 8.27 -17.77
N LYS A 274 -9.02 8.01 -16.58
CA LYS A 274 -9.94 8.96 -15.92
C LYS A 274 -9.37 9.65 -14.69
N MET A 275 -8.35 9.08 -14.04
CA MET A 275 -7.78 9.63 -12.79
C MET A 275 -6.35 10.15 -12.94
N ASP A 276 -5.78 10.09 -14.15
CA ASP A 276 -4.41 10.50 -14.47
C ASP A 276 -3.38 9.83 -13.54
N MET A 277 -3.55 8.52 -13.36
CA MET A 277 -2.63 7.66 -12.62
C MET A 277 -1.76 6.84 -13.57
N GLN A 278 -0.64 6.35 -13.06
CA GLN A 278 0.22 5.38 -13.70
C GLN A 278 0.37 4.20 -12.73
N ILE A 279 0.07 2.99 -13.18
CA ILE A 279 0.07 1.80 -12.34
C ILE A 279 1.23 0.90 -12.72
N TYR A 280 1.89 0.37 -11.70
CA TYR A 280 3.00 -0.57 -11.82
C TYR A 280 2.64 -1.84 -11.06
N HIS A 281 2.51 -2.94 -11.78
CA HIS A 281 2.20 -4.25 -11.21
C HIS A 281 3.50 -5.02 -10.97
N GLY A 282 3.55 -5.82 -9.90
CA GLY A 282 4.45 -6.96 -9.88
C GLY A 282 3.89 -8.06 -10.78
N GLU A 283 4.65 -8.55 -11.76
CA GLU A 283 4.32 -9.74 -12.55
C GLU A 283 3.82 -10.90 -11.68
N LEU A 284 2.68 -11.46 -12.05
CA LEU A 284 2.27 -12.76 -11.55
C LEU A 284 3.27 -13.80 -12.05
N MET A 285 3.87 -14.58 -11.15
CA MET A 285 4.77 -15.68 -11.52
C MET A 285 4.08 -16.58 -12.55
N ARG A 286 4.51 -16.49 -13.81
CA ARG A 286 4.24 -17.50 -14.85
C ARG A 286 5.22 -18.64 -14.59
N ASN A 287 4.92 -19.48 -13.61
CA ASN A 287 5.68 -20.72 -13.49
C ASN A 287 5.30 -21.63 -14.68
N PHE A 288 6.35 -22.11 -15.35
CA PHE A 288 6.34 -23.02 -16.49
C PHE A 288 5.69 -24.36 -16.14
#